data_AF-A0A8J2SNT4-F1
#
_entry.id   AF-A0A8J2SNT4-F1
#
_cell.length_a   1.000
_cell.length_b   1.000
_cell.length_c   1.000
_cell.angle_alpha   90.00
_cell.angle_beta   90.00
_cell.angle_gamma   90.00
#
_symmetry.space_group_name_H-M   'P 1'
#
loop_
_entity.id
_entity.type
_entity.pdbx_description
1 polymer ?
#
loop_
_entity_poly.entity_id
_entity_poly.type
_entity_poly.pdbx_seq_one_letter_code
_entity_poly.pdbx_strand_id
1 'polypeptide(L)'
;MPPPAPQQLAAAATAALLVAMLLHRRRRTTSTPPQHIRPLPDFATLPRVGWRWERWKTADENWLDLAYLVARASEAKDGHMGCCIVRDPHGREPSLISTTINCGIYGRYRSDLHAEAAAVSDCARRGEKLEGCTLYVTRAPCPRCHCLIAAAGIRRVVAPTDLETEACVVSAEEFGIEMVKLRDAPPRKAWRDGLAEKHRDNDAILAARLMRKKLKKDKTFGKKVTATPPKPKYPPGDFSPGARVTTPPRAGAPLAATPVRPRAPD
;
A
#
# COMPACT_ATOMS: atom_id res chain seq x y z
N MET A 1 33.71 -57.84 2.27
CA MET A 1 32.78 -57.22 1.31
C MET A 1 33.53 -56.10 0.59
N PRO A 2 33.52 -56.04 -0.76
CA PRO A 2 34.17 -54.96 -1.49
C PRO A 2 33.45 -53.62 -1.23
N PRO A 3 34.17 -52.49 -1.16
CA PRO A 3 33.55 -51.18 -1.03
C PRO A 3 32.68 -50.88 -2.26
N PRO A 4 31.54 -50.18 -2.09
CA PRO A 4 30.64 -49.88 -3.19
C PRO A 4 31.35 -49.02 -4.26
N ALA A 5 31.06 -49.30 -5.52
CA ALA A 5 31.67 -48.63 -6.66
C ALA A 5 31.40 -47.10 -6.62
N PRO A 6 32.34 -46.25 -7.07
CA PRO A 6 32.24 -44.78 -6.99
C PRO A 6 30.99 -44.19 -7.65
N GLN A 7 30.39 -44.90 -8.62
CA GLN A 7 29.11 -44.50 -9.24
C GLN A 7 27.90 -44.61 -8.29
N GLN A 8 27.92 -45.52 -7.32
CA GLN A 8 26.83 -45.67 -6.32
C GLN A 8 26.89 -44.57 -5.26
N LEU A 9 28.08 -44.08 -4.91
CA LEU A 9 28.28 -42.96 -3.99
C LEU A 9 27.81 -41.62 -4.61
N ALA A 10 28.06 -41.40 -5.90
CA ALA A 10 27.59 -40.21 -6.60
C ALA A 10 26.06 -40.14 -6.66
N ALA A 11 25.38 -41.23 -7.05
CA ALA A 11 23.92 -41.28 -7.14
C ALA A 11 23.23 -41.05 -5.77
N ALA A 12 23.79 -41.60 -4.69
CA ALA A 12 23.29 -41.39 -3.33
C ALA A 12 23.44 -39.93 -2.87
N ALA A 13 24.55 -39.27 -3.23
CA ALA A 13 24.76 -37.85 -2.92
C ALA A 13 23.80 -36.94 -3.69
N THR A 14 23.52 -37.22 -4.97
CA THR A 14 22.56 -36.44 -5.76
C THR A 14 21.13 -36.62 -5.25
N ALA A 15 20.74 -37.85 -4.87
CA ALA A 15 19.43 -38.13 -4.28
C ALA A 15 19.27 -37.44 -2.92
N ALA A 16 20.30 -37.45 -2.08
CA ALA A 16 20.31 -36.74 -0.79
C ALA A 16 20.21 -35.22 -0.98
N LEU A 17 20.86 -34.65 -2.00
CA LEU A 17 20.76 -33.22 -2.32
C LEU A 17 19.36 -32.84 -2.82
N LEU A 18 18.74 -33.67 -3.68
CA LEU A 18 17.37 -33.49 -4.16
C LEU A 18 16.34 -33.59 -3.02
N VAL A 19 16.50 -34.57 -2.13
CA VAL A 19 15.68 -34.72 -0.93
C VAL A 19 15.90 -33.54 0.01
N ALA A 20 17.14 -33.07 0.22
CA ALA A 20 17.43 -31.88 1.00
C ALA A 20 16.83 -30.62 0.37
N MET A 21 16.87 -30.45 -0.96
CA MET A 21 16.24 -29.34 -1.66
C MET A 21 14.71 -29.40 -1.58
N LEU A 22 14.11 -30.59 -1.69
CA LEU A 22 12.67 -30.83 -1.53
C LEU A 22 12.21 -30.60 -0.07
N LEU A 23 13.00 -31.02 0.91
CA LEU A 23 12.76 -30.79 2.33
C LEU A 23 13.01 -29.33 2.74
N HIS A 24 13.99 -28.65 2.13
CA HIS A 24 14.22 -27.21 2.30
C HIS A 24 13.07 -26.40 1.68
N ARG A 25 12.50 -26.86 0.55
CA ARG A 25 11.27 -26.30 -0.03
C ARG A 25 10.06 -26.46 0.90
N ARG A 26 10.05 -27.50 1.76
CA ARG A 26 8.98 -27.81 2.72
C ARG A 26 9.10 -27.11 4.07
N ARG A 27 10.10 -26.26 4.30
CA ARG A 27 10.15 -25.35 5.46
C ARG A 27 9.93 -23.89 5.08
N ARG A 28 9.04 -23.63 4.13
CA ARG A 28 8.30 -22.37 4.16
C ARG A 28 7.30 -22.52 5.30
N THR A 29 7.61 -21.98 6.46
CA THR A 29 6.59 -21.70 7.47
C THR A 29 5.45 -21.00 6.74
N THR A 30 4.29 -21.62 6.69
CA THR A 30 3.07 -21.04 6.13
C THR A 30 2.57 -19.98 7.12
N SER A 31 3.38 -18.96 7.40
CA SER A 31 2.92 -17.78 8.09
C SER A 31 2.09 -17.00 7.09
N THR A 32 0.81 -16.80 7.41
CA THR A 32 -0.04 -15.89 6.66
C THR A 32 0.71 -14.57 6.48
N PRO A 33 0.84 -14.03 5.24
CA PRO A 33 1.56 -12.79 5.03
C PRO A 33 0.91 -11.67 5.84
N PRO A 34 1.68 -10.67 6.31
CA PRO A 34 1.13 -9.59 7.12
C PRO A 34 0.06 -8.81 6.34
N GLN A 35 -1.15 -8.74 6.89
CA GLN A 35 -2.28 -8.02 6.30
C GLN A 35 -2.55 -6.73 7.08
N HIS A 36 -1.79 -5.68 6.76
CA HIS A 36 -1.98 -4.36 7.37
C HIS A 36 -2.98 -3.49 6.60
N ILE A 37 -2.99 -3.62 5.27
CA ILE A 37 -3.98 -2.97 4.41
C ILE A 37 -5.18 -3.90 4.39
N ARG A 38 -6.22 -3.51 5.12
CA ARG A 38 -7.55 -4.07 4.91
C ARG A 38 -8.16 -3.22 3.80
N PRO A 39 -8.27 -3.71 2.54
CA PRO A 39 -9.13 -3.03 1.59
C PRO A 39 -10.48 -2.85 2.27
N LEU A 40 -11.07 -1.67 2.11
CA LEU A 40 -12.40 -1.46 2.67
C LEU A 40 -13.34 -2.45 1.98
N PRO A 41 -14.27 -3.01 2.75
CA PRO A 41 -14.83 -4.31 2.45
C PRO A 41 -15.48 -4.34 1.07
N ASP A 42 -15.42 -5.52 0.47
CA ASP A 42 -16.01 -5.87 -0.82
C ASP A 42 -17.41 -5.26 -0.97
N PHE A 43 -17.78 -4.91 -2.20
CA PHE A 43 -19.01 -4.21 -2.57
C PHE A 43 -20.27 -4.75 -1.90
N ALA A 44 -20.30 -6.02 -1.47
CA ALA A 44 -21.33 -6.63 -0.65
C ALA A 44 -21.61 -5.90 0.69
N THR A 45 -20.72 -5.02 1.16
CA THR A 45 -20.86 -4.26 2.42
C THR A 45 -21.07 -2.75 2.24
N LEU A 46 -20.86 -2.22 1.03
CA LEU A 46 -21.20 -0.84 0.63
C LEU A 46 -22.72 -0.53 0.65
N PRO A 47 -23.66 -1.50 0.64
CA PRO A 47 -25.07 -1.25 0.95
C PRO A 47 -25.29 -0.65 2.35
N ARG A 48 -24.32 -0.75 3.27
CA ARG A 48 -24.33 -0.04 4.55
C ARG A 48 -23.96 1.44 4.46
N VAL A 49 -23.64 1.96 3.28
CA VAL A 49 -23.55 3.41 3.00
C VAL A 49 -24.52 3.84 1.90
N GLY A 50 -25.30 2.93 1.32
CA GLY A 50 -26.35 3.23 0.34
C GLY A 50 -25.89 3.87 -0.98
N TRP A 51 -24.59 3.83 -1.28
CA TRP A 51 -24.07 4.43 -2.51
C TRP A 51 -24.59 3.67 -3.73
N ARG A 52 -25.06 4.43 -4.70
CA ARG A 52 -25.53 3.97 -6.01
C ARG A 52 -25.07 4.96 -7.06
N TRP A 53 -24.99 4.49 -8.29
CA TRP A 53 -24.71 5.36 -9.43
C TRP A 53 -25.85 6.38 -9.59
N GLU A 54 -25.50 7.66 -9.56
CA GLU A 54 -26.45 8.76 -9.72
C GLU A 54 -26.34 9.32 -11.14
N ARG A 55 -27.42 9.16 -11.93
CA ARG A 55 -27.43 9.54 -13.36
C ARG A 55 -27.32 11.04 -13.63
N TRP A 56 -27.65 11.87 -12.65
CA TRP A 56 -27.57 13.33 -12.75
C TRP A 56 -26.15 13.88 -12.49
N LYS A 57 -25.22 13.01 -12.09
CA LYS A 57 -23.80 13.36 -11.87
C LYS A 57 -22.95 12.85 -13.02
N THR A 58 -21.82 13.51 -13.22
CA THR A 58 -20.76 12.98 -14.09
C THR A 58 -20.15 11.71 -13.50
N ALA A 59 -19.47 10.91 -14.33
CA ALA A 59 -18.76 9.73 -13.85
C ALA A 59 -17.71 10.08 -12.78
N ASP A 60 -16.95 11.16 -13.00
CA ASP A 60 -15.92 11.60 -12.05
C ASP A 60 -16.51 12.02 -10.70
N GLU A 61 -17.67 12.70 -10.71
CA GLU A 61 -18.38 13.05 -9.48
C GLU A 61 -18.84 11.80 -8.72
N ASN A 62 -19.37 10.80 -9.42
CA ASN A 62 -19.79 9.53 -8.80
C ASN A 62 -18.61 8.82 -8.12
N TRP A 63 -17.48 8.70 -8.81
CA TRP A 63 -16.28 8.02 -8.29
C TRP A 63 -15.59 8.81 -7.18
N LEU A 64 -15.48 10.13 -7.31
CA LEU A 64 -14.91 10.96 -6.24
C LEU A 64 -15.82 10.96 -5.00
N ASP A 65 -17.15 10.94 -5.17
CA ASP A 65 -18.09 10.81 -4.07
C ASP A 65 -17.93 9.47 -3.35
N LEU A 66 -17.68 8.38 -4.08
CA LEU A 66 -17.33 7.08 -3.49
C LEU A 66 -16.05 7.19 -2.65
N ALA A 67 -14.99 7.84 -3.15
CA ALA A 67 -13.76 8.04 -2.38
C ALA A 67 -14.02 8.82 -1.07
N TYR A 68 -14.91 9.83 -1.08
CA TYR A 68 -15.33 10.55 0.12
C TYR A 68 -16.12 9.69 1.11
N LEU A 69 -16.99 8.80 0.62
CA LEU A 69 -17.74 7.88 1.48
C LEU A 69 -16.79 6.87 2.14
N VAL A 70 -15.87 6.31 1.35
CA VAL A 70 -14.80 5.41 1.78
C VAL A 70 -13.91 6.09 2.84
N ALA A 71 -13.57 7.37 2.66
CA ALA A 71 -12.77 8.14 3.61
C ALA A 71 -13.34 8.17 5.04
N ARG A 72 -14.66 8.05 5.21
CA ARG A 72 -15.33 8.07 6.52
C ARG A 72 -14.96 6.89 7.41
N ALA A 73 -14.49 5.79 6.83
CA ALA A 73 -14.00 4.64 7.58
C ALA A 73 -12.57 4.84 8.13
N SER A 74 -11.89 5.92 7.76
CA SER A 74 -10.57 6.24 8.30
C SER A 74 -10.65 6.57 9.78
N GLU A 75 -9.77 5.97 10.57
CA GLU A 75 -9.62 6.30 12.00
C GLU A 75 -8.45 7.28 12.24
N ALA A 76 -7.76 7.74 11.20
CA ALA A 76 -6.57 8.54 11.33
C ALA A 76 -6.83 9.86 12.09
N LYS A 77 -5.88 10.24 12.96
CA LYS A 77 -5.99 11.44 13.80
C LYS A 77 -5.75 12.74 13.04
N ASP A 78 -4.89 12.70 12.01
CA ASP A 78 -4.37 13.86 11.28
C ASP A 78 -5.23 14.19 10.04
N GLY A 79 -6.40 13.57 9.92
CA GLY A 79 -7.31 13.74 8.79
C GLY A 79 -7.64 12.42 8.11
N HIS A 80 -8.86 12.36 7.59
CA HIS A 80 -9.39 11.20 6.90
C HIS A 80 -9.15 11.31 5.40
N MET A 81 -8.59 10.27 4.80
CA MET A 81 -8.32 10.21 3.36
C MET A 81 -8.88 8.92 2.81
N GLY A 82 -9.59 9.01 1.70
CA GLY A 82 -10.07 7.90 0.90
C GLY A 82 -9.57 8.00 -0.53
N CYS A 83 -9.39 6.83 -1.14
CA CYS A 83 -8.94 6.64 -2.51
C CYS A 83 -9.71 5.50 -3.16
N CYS A 84 -10.03 5.63 -4.44
CA CYS A 84 -10.42 4.50 -5.27
C CYS A 84 -9.71 4.51 -6.62
N ILE A 85 -9.46 3.32 -7.16
CA ILE A 85 -8.84 3.13 -8.48
C ILE A 85 -9.87 2.47 -9.39
N VAL A 86 -10.13 3.08 -10.54
CA VAL A 86 -11.14 2.64 -11.50
C VAL A 86 -10.48 2.45 -12.86
N ARG A 87 -10.83 1.38 -13.56
CA ARG A 87 -10.49 1.16 -14.95
C ARG A 87 -11.66 1.60 -15.81
N ASP A 88 -11.36 2.37 -16.86
CA ASP A 88 -12.32 2.90 -17.82
C ASP A 88 -13.54 3.59 -17.16
N PRO A 89 -13.32 4.64 -16.34
CA PRO A 89 -14.39 5.24 -15.54
C PRO A 89 -15.52 5.90 -16.36
N HIS A 90 -15.25 6.28 -17.61
CA HIS A 90 -16.20 6.90 -18.54
C HIS A 90 -16.76 5.92 -19.58
N GLY A 91 -16.30 4.67 -19.57
CA GLY A 91 -16.75 3.65 -20.49
C GLY A 91 -18.13 3.10 -20.17
N ARG A 92 -18.55 2.10 -20.96
CA ARG A 92 -19.83 1.42 -20.76
C ARG A 92 -19.83 0.51 -19.53
N GLU A 93 -18.68 -0.07 -19.20
CA GLU A 93 -18.51 -1.02 -18.09
C GLU A 93 -17.31 -0.63 -17.21
N PRO A 94 -17.44 0.43 -16.41
CA PRO A 94 -16.35 0.86 -15.55
C PRO A 94 -16.09 -0.19 -14.46
N SER A 95 -14.82 -0.49 -14.22
CA SER A 95 -14.40 -1.52 -13.27
C SER A 95 -13.69 -0.89 -12.07
N LEU A 96 -14.30 -0.96 -10.89
CA LEU A 96 -13.65 -0.55 -9.65
C LEU A 96 -12.62 -1.60 -9.23
N ILE A 97 -11.36 -1.20 -9.15
CA ILE A 97 -10.22 -2.08 -8.87
C ILE A 97 -9.91 -2.15 -7.38
N SER A 98 -9.90 -1.01 -6.69
CA SER A 98 -9.57 -0.96 -5.25
C SER A 98 -10.20 0.26 -4.57
N THR A 99 -10.54 0.10 -3.28
CA THR A 99 -10.97 1.17 -2.37
C THR A 99 -10.16 1.09 -1.09
N THR A 100 -9.56 2.21 -0.70
CA THR A 100 -8.66 2.25 0.46
C THR A 100 -8.77 3.57 1.20
N ILE A 101 -8.31 3.52 2.45
CA ILE A 101 -8.17 4.66 3.34
C ILE A 101 -6.73 4.77 3.81
N ASN A 102 -6.37 5.95 4.30
CA ASN A 102 -5.12 6.10 5.02
C ASN A 102 -5.10 5.28 6.31
N CYS A 103 -3.93 4.71 6.61
CA CYS A 103 -3.76 3.84 7.77
C CYS A 103 -2.40 4.03 8.43
N GLY A 104 -2.32 3.58 9.68
CA GLY A 104 -1.11 3.63 10.49
C GLY A 104 -0.37 2.31 10.43
N ILE A 105 0.89 2.36 9.99
CA ILE A 105 1.78 1.19 9.96
C ILE A 105 2.52 1.06 11.29
N TYR A 106 3.00 2.19 11.83
CA TYR A 106 3.80 2.20 13.05
C TYR A 106 2.96 2.39 14.32
N GLY A 107 1.65 2.58 14.18
CA GLY A 107 0.73 2.70 15.29
C GLY A 107 -0.69 2.99 14.83
N ARG A 108 -1.67 2.55 15.61
CA ARG A 108 -3.09 2.78 15.31
C ARG A 108 -3.42 4.28 15.29
N TYR A 109 -4.37 4.69 14.45
CA TYR A 109 -4.82 6.09 14.28
C TYR A 109 -3.78 7.04 13.66
N ARG A 110 -2.65 6.52 13.17
CA ARG A 110 -1.70 7.29 12.37
C ARG A 110 -2.09 7.25 10.89
N SER A 111 -1.49 8.14 10.11
CA SER A 111 -1.61 8.18 8.65
C SER A 111 -0.22 7.97 8.02
N ASP A 112 0.51 6.95 8.48
CA ASP A 112 1.86 6.67 7.98
C ASP A 112 1.83 6.22 6.51
N LEU A 113 0.75 5.52 6.11
CA LEU A 113 0.45 5.17 4.73
C LEU A 113 -0.77 5.96 4.27
N HIS A 114 -0.58 6.75 3.21
CA HIS A 114 -1.66 7.50 2.58
C HIS A 114 -2.62 6.57 1.82
N ALA A 115 -3.82 7.05 1.49
CA ALA A 115 -4.82 6.23 0.81
C ALA A 115 -4.35 5.79 -0.57
N GLU A 116 -3.65 6.66 -1.30
CA GLU A 116 -3.10 6.42 -2.63
C GLU A 116 -2.04 5.29 -2.59
N ALA A 117 -1.11 5.40 -1.65
CA ALA A 117 -0.08 4.39 -1.44
C ALA A 117 -0.68 3.05 -0.97
N ALA A 118 -1.73 3.10 -0.15
CA ALA A 118 -2.47 1.92 0.25
C ALA A 118 -3.19 1.26 -0.94
N ALA A 119 -3.79 2.03 -1.84
CA ALA A 119 -4.45 1.54 -3.04
C ALA A 119 -3.45 0.81 -3.98
N VAL A 120 -2.32 1.46 -4.28
CA VAL A 120 -1.27 0.85 -5.11
C VAL A 120 -0.74 -0.44 -4.48
N SER A 121 -0.51 -0.43 -3.16
CA SER A 121 -0.01 -1.59 -2.43
C SER A 121 -1.03 -2.74 -2.38
N ASP A 122 -2.32 -2.45 -2.23
CA ASP A 122 -3.39 -3.45 -2.29
C ASP A 122 -3.47 -4.12 -3.67
N CYS A 123 -3.43 -3.32 -4.74
CA CYS A 123 -3.42 -3.81 -6.11
C CYS A 123 -2.18 -4.67 -6.39
N ALA A 124 -0.99 -4.22 -5.97
CA ALA A 124 0.24 -4.99 -6.12
C ALA A 124 0.17 -6.34 -5.40
N ARG A 125 -0.41 -6.38 -4.20
CA ARG A 125 -0.63 -7.63 -3.44
C ARG A 125 -1.57 -8.59 -4.16
N ARG A 126 -2.60 -8.08 -4.84
CA ARG A 126 -3.57 -8.89 -5.59
C ARG A 126 -3.14 -9.22 -7.02
N GLY A 127 -2.06 -8.62 -7.52
CA GLY A 127 -1.61 -8.80 -8.90
C GLY A 127 -2.46 -8.02 -9.91
N GLU A 128 -3.11 -6.94 -9.49
CA GLU A 128 -3.90 -6.09 -10.39
C GLU A 128 -3.02 -5.15 -11.20
N LYS A 129 -3.31 -5.06 -12.50
CA LYS A 129 -2.67 -4.07 -13.39
C LYS A 129 -3.35 -2.72 -13.21
N LEU A 130 -2.54 -1.70 -12.92
CA LEU A 130 -2.95 -0.31 -12.77
C LEU A 130 -2.65 0.56 -14.00
N GLU A 131 -2.00 0.00 -15.00
CA GLU A 131 -1.71 0.69 -16.25
C GLU A 131 -3.01 1.16 -16.92
N GLY A 132 -3.06 2.46 -17.24
CA GLY A 132 -4.24 3.07 -17.86
C GLY A 132 -5.42 3.33 -16.92
N CYS A 133 -5.31 2.98 -15.62
CA CYS A 133 -6.37 3.27 -14.67
C CYS A 133 -6.45 4.77 -14.32
N THR A 134 -7.59 5.13 -13.73
CA THR A 134 -7.86 6.44 -13.13
C THR A 134 -7.92 6.32 -11.62
N LEU A 135 -7.26 7.23 -10.92
CA LEU A 135 -7.26 7.31 -9.45
C LEU A 135 -8.09 8.49 -8.97
N TYR A 136 -9.06 8.24 -8.08
CA TYR A 136 -9.87 9.27 -7.44
C TYR A 136 -9.47 9.37 -5.98
N VAL A 137 -9.13 10.57 -5.53
CA VAL A 137 -8.64 10.78 -4.17
C VAL A 137 -9.22 12.05 -3.54
N THR A 138 -9.57 11.93 -2.27
CA THR A 138 -10.20 13.01 -1.48
C THR A 138 -9.28 14.20 -1.14
N ARG A 139 -7.98 14.08 -1.42
CA ARG A 139 -6.96 15.12 -1.25
C ARG A 139 -5.93 14.95 -2.36
N ALA A 140 -5.33 16.05 -2.83
CA ALA A 140 -4.26 15.96 -3.81
C ALA A 140 -3.12 15.05 -3.29
N PRO A 141 -2.55 14.19 -4.16
CA PRO A 141 -1.48 13.29 -3.77
C PRO A 141 -0.23 14.06 -3.39
N CYS A 142 0.41 13.63 -2.31
CA CYS A 142 1.70 14.19 -1.89
C CYS A 142 2.82 13.71 -2.84
N PRO A 143 4.01 14.35 -2.83
CA PRO A 143 5.09 14.01 -3.76
C PRO A 143 5.50 12.53 -3.75
N ARG A 144 5.50 11.89 -2.56
CA ARG A 144 5.81 10.45 -2.46
C ARG A 144 4.73 9.58 -3.10
N CYS A 145 3.45 9.94 -2.96
CA CYS A 145 2.36 9.20 -3.59
C CYS A 145 2.34 9.43 -5.09
N HIS A 146 2.65 10.66 -5.55
CA HIS A 146 2.82 10.97 -6.97
C HIS A 146 3.84 10.05 -7.64
N CYS A 147 5.01 9.84 -7.03
CA CYS A 147 6.00 8.88 -7.55
C CYS A 147 5.42 7.46 -7.71
N LEU A 148 4.61 7.00 -6.74
CA LEU A 148 3.98 5.68 -6.81
C LEU A 148 2.92 5.60 -7.91
N ILE A 149 2.12 6.65 -8.07
CA ILE A 149 1.08 6.76 -9.10
C ILE A 149 1.71 6.70 -10.49
N ALA A 150 2.75 7.51 -10.72
CA ALA A 150 3.49 7.54 -11.98
C ALA A 150 4.13 6.19 -12.28
N ALA A 151 4.84 5.59 -11.30
CA ALA A 151 5.48 4.29 -11.46
C ALA A 151 4.49 3.13 -11.67
N ALA A 152 3.25 3.26 -11.19
CA ALA A 152 2.20 2.26 -11.38
C ALA A 152 1.52 2.33 -12.76
N GLY A 153 1.82 3.33 -13.58
CA GLY A 153 1.23 3.51 -14.92
C GLY A 153 -0.19 4.07 -14.91
N ILE A 154 -0.61 4.70 -13.81
CA ILE A 154 -1.92 5.38 -13.71
C ILE A 154 -1.89 6.61 -14.63
N ARG A 155 -2.90 6.76 -15.49
CA ARG A 155 -2.92 7.79 -16.54
C ARG A 155 -3.73 9.03 -16.17
N ARG A 156 -4.58 8.95 -15.15
CA ARG A 156 -5.47 10.05 -14.75
C ARG A 156 -5.64 10.07 -13.24
N VAL A 157 -5.60 11.26 -12.65
CA VAL A 157 -5.84 11.49 -11.23
C VAL A 157 -6.89 12.58 -11.07
N VAL A 158 -7.95 12.28 -10.32
CA VAL A 158 -9.03 13.21 -10.01
C VAL A 158 -8.99 13.57 -8.53
N ALA A 159 -8.79 14.84 -8.23
CA ALA A 159 -8.65 15.35 -6.87
C ALA A 159 -9.38 16.71 -6.69
N PRO A 160 -9.77 17.10 -5.47
CA PRO A 160 -10.46 18.38 -5.24
C PRO A 160 -9.56 19.62 -5.33
N THR A 161 -8.25 19.42 -5.23
CA THR A 161 -7.22 20.47 -5.20
C THR A 161 -6.09 20.12 -6.15
N ASP A 162 -5.28 21.11 -6.48
CA ASP A 162 -4.09 20.94 -7.31
C ASP A 162 -3.00 20.19 -6.55
N LEU A 163 -1.99 19.70 -7.27
CA LEU A 163 -0.80 19.08 -6.69
C LEU A 163 -0.07 20.06 -5.78
N GLU A 164 0.56 19.52 -4.73
CA GLU A 164 1.21 20.34 -3.70
C GLU A 164 2.46 21.08 -4.19
N THR A 165 3.13 20.54 -5.21
CA THR A 165 4.44 21.05 -5.67
C THR A 165 4.52 21.11 -7.18
N GLU A 166 5.17 22.15 -7.70
CA GLU A 166 5.45 22.34 -9.14
C GLU A 166 6.16 21.15 -9.77
N ALA A 167 7.12 20.56 -9.07
CA ALA A 167 7.84 19.37 -9.54
C ALA A 167 6.91 18.18 -9.84
N CYS A 168 5.82 18.03 -9.09
CA CYS A 168 4.82 16.99 -9.36
C CYS A 168 3.95 17.35 -10.58
N VAL A 169 3.67 18.63 -10.81
CA VAL A 169 2.92 19.10 -11.99
C VAL A 169 3.72 18.83 -13.25
N VAL A 170 4.97 19.30 -13.30
CA VAL A 170 5.89 19.05 -14.43
C VAL A 170 6.06 17.56 -14.69
N SER A 171 6.27 16.78 -13.62
CA SER A 171 6.37 15.32 -13.75
C SER A 171 5.07 14.68 -14.28
N ALA A 172 3.89 15.16 -13.86
CA ALA A 172 2.62 14.65 -14.37
C ALA A 172 2.51 14.89 -15.88
N GLU A 173 2.88 16.07 -16.34
CA GLU A 173 2.89 16.42 -17.78
C GLU A 173 3.89 15.54 -18.56
N GLU A 174 5.12 15.41 -18.08
CA GLU A 174 6.16 14.60 -18.73
C GLU A 174 5.76 13.11 -18.86
N PHE A 175 5.12 12.54 -17.83
CA PHE A 175 4.67 11.16 -17.85
C PHE A 175 3.29 10.97 -18.51
N GLY A 176 2.65 12.04 -18.97
CA GLY A 176 1.32 12.00 -19.57
C GLY A 176 0.24 11.51 -18.59
N ILE A 177 0.26 12.05 -17.37
CA ILE A 177 -0.73 11.83 -16.32
C ILE A 177 -1.69 13.02 -16.32
N GLU A 178 -2.94 12.77 -16.67
CA GLU A 178 -4.00 13.78 -16.67
C GLU A 178 -4.40 14.12 -15.22
N MET A 179 -4.15 15.37 -14.81
CA MET A 179 -4.55 15.87 -13.49
C MET A 179 -5.88 16.64 -13.61
N VAL A 180 -6.95 16.08 -13.06
CA VAL A 180 -8.30 16.68 -13.10
C VAL A 180 -8.67 17.24 -11.73
N LYS A 181 -8.92 18.54 -11.69
CA LYS A 181 -9.41 19.22 -10.49
C LYS A 181 -10.94 19.20 -10.45
N LEU A 182 -11.50 18.46 -9.50
CA LEU A 182 -12.94 18.38 -9.28
C LEU A 182 -13.31 18.89 -7.87
N ARG A 183 -13.58 20.20 -7.77
CA ARG A 183 -13.91 20.86 -6.50
C ARG A 183 -15.13 20.24 -5.84
N ASP A 184 -15.06 20.07 -4.53
CA ASP A 184 -16.19 19.59 -3.74
C ASP A 184 -17.22 20.71 -3.51
N ALA A 185 -18.36 20.63 -4.20
CA ALA A 185 -19.41 21.63 -4.11
C ALA A 185 -20.31 21.39 -2.88
N PRO A 186 -20.79 22.44 -2.19
CA PRO A 186 -21.64 22.29 -1.01
C PRO A 186 -22.86 21.37 -1.18
N PRO A 187 -23.59 21.39 -2.32
CA PRO A 187 -24.71 20.48 -2.55
C PRO A 187 -24.28 19.00 -2.61
N ARG A 188 -23.13 18.68 -3.24
CA ARG A 188 -22.60 17.31 -3.30
C ARG A 188 -22.21 16.82 -1.91
N LYS A 189 -21.59 17.68 -1.12
CA LYS A 189 -21.27 17.39 0.28
C LYS A 189 -22.52 17.12 1.12
N ALA A 190 -23.54 17.99 1.03
CA ALA A 190 -24.79 17.80 1.75
C ALA A 190 -25.48 16.48 1.38
N TRP A 191 -25.48 16.11 0.09
CA TRP A 191 -25.99 14.82 -0.37
C TRP A 191 -25.23 13.64 0.26
N ARG A 192 -23.89 13.66 0.26
CA ARG A 192 -23.08 12.60 0.89
C ARG A 192 -23.30 12.53 2.40
N ASP A 193 -23.47 13.67 3.06
CA ASP A 193 -23.72 13.74 4.50
C ASP A 193 -25.09 13.14 4.84
N GLY A 194 -26.13 13.49 4.07
CA GLY A 194 -27.47 12.91 4.23
C GLY A 194 -27.51 11.40 3.97
N LEU A 195 -26.72 10.92 2.99
CA LEU A 195 -26.60 9.49 2.73
C LEU A 195 -25.90 8.76 3.89
N ALA A 196 -24.80 9.31 4.40
CA ALA A 196 -24.08 8.72 5.52
C ALA A 196 -24.91 8.68 6.81
N GLU A 197 -25.75 9.70 7.06
CA GLU A 197 -26.61 9.72 8.25
C GLU A 197 -27.71 8.65 8.18
N LYS A 198 -28.29 8.39 6.99
CA LYS A 198 -29.33 7.35 6.80
C LYS A 198 -28.82 5.94 7.07
N HIS A 199 -27.56 5.66 6.78
CA HIS A 199 -26.98 4.33 6.93
C HIS A 199 -25.97 4.23 8.07
N ARG A 200 -26.09 5.14 9.04
CA ARG A 200 -25.15 5.27 10.14
C ARG A 200 -25.31 4.17 11.17
N ASP A 201 -24.21 3.50 11.51
CA ASP A 201 -24.14 2.62 12.68
C ASP A 201 -23.79 3.44 13.93
N ASN A 202 -24.82 3.85 14.68
CA ASN A 202 -24.65 4.71 15.85
C ASN A 202 -23.89 4.00 16.98
N ASP A 203 -24.11 2.70 17.18
CA ASP A 203 -23.48 1.93 18.26
C ASP A 203 -21.99 1.74 18.01
N ALA A 204 -21.59 1.38 16.79
CA ALA A 204 -20.19 1.29 16.40
C ALA A 204 -19.47 2.64 16.56
N ILE A 205 -20.13 3.74 16.21
CA ILE A 205 -19.59 5.10 16.37
C ILE A 205 -19.41 5.46 17.84
N LEU A 206 -20.40 5.16 18.70
CA LEU A 206 -20.29 5.39 20.13
C LEU A 206 -19.14 4.59 20.75
N ALA A 207 -19.02 3.31 20.39
CA ALA A 207 -17.91 2.46 20.84
C ALA A 207 -16.54 3.01 20.42
N ALA A 208 -16.39 3.41 19.15
CA ALA A 208 -15.15 4.01 18.64
C ALA A 208 -14.81 5.34 19.36
N ARG A 209 -15.82 6.17 19.66
CA ARG A 209 -15.64 7.42 20.41
C ARG A 209 -15.17 7.16 21.85
N LEU A 210 -15.78 6.20 22.54
CA LEU A 210 -15.38 5.82 23.90
C LEU A 210 -13.95 5.27 23.93
N MET A 211 -13.60 4.39 23.00
CA MET A 211 -12.24 3.87 22.86
C MET A 211 -11.22 5.01 22.62
N ARG A 212 -11.53 5.95 21.73
CA ARG A 212 -10.69 7.11 21.47
C ARG A 212 -10.53 8.00 22.71
N LYS A 213 -11.60 8.21 23.48
CA LYS A 213 -11.56 8.97 24.73
C LYS A 213 -10.64 8.30 25.76
N LYS A 214 -10.73 6.97 25.90
CA LYS A 214 -9.85 6.18 26.77
C LYS A 214 -8.37 6.32 26.35
N LEU A 215 -8.05 6.10 25.09
CA LEU A 215 -6.67 6.21 24.58
C LEU A 215 -6.08 7.61 24.70
N LYS A 216 -6.91 8.66 24.58
CA LYS A 216 -6.49 10.05 24.84
C LYS A 216 -6.19 10.27 26.31
N LYS A 217 -7.04 9.77 27.22
CA LYS A 217 -6.81 9.81 28.68
C LYS A 217 -5.49 9.12 29.04
N ASP A 218 -5.22 7.98 28.42
CA ASP A 218 -4.01 7.18 28.65
C ASP A 218 -2.76 7.76 27.94
N LYS A 219 -2.89 8.86 27.19
CA LYS A 219 -1.83 9.47 26.37
C LYS A 219 -1.17 8.46 25.39
N THR A 220 -1.89 7.44 24.94
CA THR A 220 -1.41 6.41 24.00
C THR A 220 -1.96 6.58 22.58
N PHE A 221 -2.95 7.45 22.40
CA PHE A 221 -3.59 7.69 21.11
C PHE A 221 -2.60 8.15 20.02
N GLY A 222 -2.42 7.35 18.96
CA GLY A 222 -1.57 7.69 17.82
C GLY A 222 -0.05 7.62 18.08
N LYS A 223 0.38 7.03 19.20
CA LYS A 223 1.80 6.78 19.48
C LYS A 223 2.34 5.64 18.62
N LYS A 224 3.63 5.72 18.28
CA LYS A 224 4.34 4.62 17.63
C LYS A 224 4.47 3.46 18.61
N VAL A 225 4.16 2.26 18.13
CA VAL A 225 4.33 1.00 18.86
C VAL A 225 5.77 0.50 18.72
N THR A 226 6.45 0.88 17.64
CA THR A 226 7.85 0.53 17.42
C THR A 226 8.78 1.45 18.20
N ALA A 227 9.76 0.85 18.90
CA ALA A 227 10.87 1.59 19.49
C ALA A 227 11.66 2.29 18.37
N THR A 228 12.11 3.52 18.61
CA THR A 228 13.04 4.17 17.68
C THR A 228 14.37 3.44 17.80
N PRO A 229 14.88 2.80 16.73
CA PRO A 229 16.19 2.16 16.82
C PRO A 229 17.25 3.24 17.12
N PRO A 230 18.29 2.93 17.91
CA PRO A 230 19.38 3.87 18.13
C PRO A 230 19.97 4.27 16.78
N LYS A 231 20.26 5.57 16.58
CA LYS A 231 20.91 6.03 15.36
C LYS A 231 22.19 5.20 15.17
N PRO A 232 22.36 4.48 14.04
CA PRO A 232 23.63 3.82 13.78
C PRO A 232 24.72 4.89 13.80
N LYS A 233 25.69 4.73 14.71
CA LYS A 233 26.91 5.55 14.71
C LYS A 233 27.75 5.04 13.54
N TYR A 234 27.58 5.66 12.37
CA TYR A 234 28.55 5.47 11.31
C TYR A 234 29.81 6.25 11.69
N PRO A 235 31.01 5.64 11.64
CA PRO A 235 32.22 6.45 11.61
C PRO A 235 32.12 7.41 10.41
N PRO A 236 32.67 8.63 10.49
CA PRO A 236 32.77 9.50 9.32
C PRO A 236 33.49 8.71 8.23
N GLY A 237 32.74 8.30 7.20
CA GLY A 237 33.30 7.57 6.07
C GLY A 237 34.05 8.54 5.19
N ASP A 238 35.26 8.19 4.77
CA ASP A 238 35.97 8.90 3.71
C ASP A 238 35.15 8.78 2.43
N PHE A 239 34.38 9.82 2.10
CA PHE A 239 33.68 9.95 0.82
C PHE A 239 34.66 10.33 -0.31
N SER A 240 35.78 9.61 -0.40
CA SER A 240 36.69 9.71 -1.53
C SER A 240 36.09 8.93 -2.71
N PRO A 241 36.07 9.49 -3.93
CA PRO A 241 35.66 8.75 -5.13
C PRO A 241 36.48 7.46 -5.24
N GLY A 242 35.83 6.29 -5.10
CA GLY A 242 36.47 4.97 -5.10
C GLY A 242 36.46 4.23 -3.77
N ALA A 243 36.03 4.86 -2.67
CA ALA A 243 35.87 4.16 -1.39
C ALA A 243 34.69 3.17 -1.45
N ARG A 244 34.97 1.86 -1.33
CA ARG A 244 33.92 0.85 -1.10
C ARG A 244 33.30 1.09 0.26
N VAL A 245 31.98 1.27 0.31
CA VAL A 245 31.21 1.20 1.55
C VAL A 245 31.37 -0.22 2.10
N THR A 246 32.30 -0.42 3.03
CA THR A 246 32.38 -1.67 3.79
C THR A 246 31.16 -1.69 4.70
N THR A 247 30.22 -2.59 4.42
CA THR A 247 29.15 -2.90 5.38
C THR A 247 29.79 -3.25 6.73
N PRO A 248 29.24 -2.77 7.85
CA PRO A 248 29.76 -3.17 9.15
C PRO A 248 29.65 -4.69 9.29
N PRO A 249 30.63 -5.36 9.93
CA PRO A 249 30.58 -6.80 10.13
C PRO A 249 29.33 -7.13 10.94
N ARG A 250 28.50 -8.01 10.36
CA ARG A 250 27.30 -8.53 11.01
C ARG A 250 27.73 -9.23 12.30
N ALA A 251 27.25 -8.77 13.45
CA ALA A 251 27.48 -9.46 14.71
C ALA A 251 26.85 -10.86 14.66
N GLY A 252 27.69 -11.91 14.65
CA GLY A 252 27.30 -13.28 14.95
C GLY A 252 27.26 -14.26 13.77
N ALA A 253 28.21 -15.22 13.83
CA ALA A 253 28.41 -16.46 13.06
C ALA A 253 29.03 -16.36 11.66
N PRO A 254 30.20 -17.00 11.42
CA PRO A 254 30.77 -17.12 10.08
C PRO A 254 29.99 -18.19 9.30
N LEU A 255 29.25 -17.78 8.28
CA LEU A 255 28.89 -18.70 7.20
C LEU A 255 30.15 -18.84 6.35
N ALA A 256 30.78 -20.02 6.41
CA ALA A 256 31.87 -20.36 5.51
C ALA A 256 31.43 -20.11 4.06
N ALA A 257 32.13 -19.19 3.39
CA ALA A 257 31.90 -18.92 1.98
C ALA A 257 32.38 -20.13 1.17
N THR A 258 31.44 -20.88 0.61
CA THR A 258 31.75 -21.86 -0.43
C THR A 258 32.27 -21.11 -1.66
N PRO A 259 33.39 -21.52 -2.29
CA PRO A 259 33.91 -20.83 -3.46
C PRO A 259 32.91 -20.94 -4.62
N VAL A 260 32.54 -19.78 -5.19
CA VAL A 260 31.80 -19.69 -6.43
C VAL A 260 32.70 -20.22 -7.54
N ARG A 261 32.33 -21.36 -8.14
CA ARG A 261 33.00 -21.85 -9.36
C ARG A 261 32.82 -20.83 -10.49
N PRO A 262 33.86 -20.55 -11.30
CA PRO A 262 33.70 -19.70 -12.47
C PRO A 262 32.73 -20.36 -13.45
N ARG A 263 31.89 -19.52 -14.05
CA ARG A 263 30.97 -19.87 -15.13
C ARG A 263 31.83 -20.29 -16.33
N ALA A 264 31.64 -21.51 -16.85
CA ALA A 264 32.25 -21.89 -18.12
C ALA A 264 31.65 -21.01 -19.24
N PRO A 265 32.44 -20.58 -20.23
CA PRO A 265 31.93 -19.88 -21.39
C PRO A 265 31.11 -20.83 -22.27
N ASP A 266 29.95 -20.30 -22.68
CA ASP A 266 28.90 -20.75 -23.62
C ASP A 266 28.45 -22.22 -23.63
#